data_AF-A0A5B0Q028-F1
#
_entry.id   AF-A0A5B0Q028-F1
#
_cell.length_a   1.000
_cell.length_b   1.000
_cell.length_c   1.000
_cell.angle_alpha   90.00
_cell.angle_beta   90.00
_cell.angle_gamma   90.00
#
_symmetry.space_group_name_H-M   'P 1'
#
loop_
_entity.id
_entity.type
_entity.pdbx_description
1 polymer ?
#
loop_
_entity_poly.entity_id
_entity_poly.type
_entity_poly.pdbx_seq_one_letter_code
_entity_poly.pdbx_strand_id
1 'polypeptide(L)'
;MLSQSYIKLLLALTITLTVLVAWSTSTTVCGEWYKKKLQAGNKLRMRAVLAKREQFRGPGRILGKSSTIRTTWVKPGLGACGFTYTDDSKGACLWTGLNMDSPLPKGLSSGWLTGAHPKNCKRELFINRKDIRAEGRALDGCPFSDTKKLSIEEGCSTIWVTRATFIELGGDPKSGVTEIDIDTWDFKKGGQNPPN
;
A
#
# COMPACT_ATOMS: atom_id res chain seq x y z
N MET A 1 10.26 -15.88 -52.79
CA MET A 1 10.73 -16.62 -51.59
C MET A 1 11.59 -15.66 -50.77
N LEU A 2 11.10 -15.18 -49.62
CA LEU A 2 11.88 -14.29 -48.76
C LEU A 2 13.05 -15.07 -48.14
N SER A 3 14.26 -14.53 -48.30
CA SER A 3 15.49 -15.12 -47.78
C SER A 3 15.40 -15.33 -46.26
N GLN A 4 15.84 -16.51 -45.81
CA GLN A 4 15.83 -16.98 -44.41
C GLN A 4 16.52 -15.98 -43.45
N SER A 5 17.37 -15.10 -43.97
CA SER A 5 18.06 -14.02 -43.25
C SER A 5 17.12 -12.87 -42.84
N TYR A 6 16.09 -12.57 -43.62
CA TYR A 6 15.11 -11.50 -43.32
C TYR A 6 14.15 -11.89 -42.18
N ILE A 7 13.83 -13.18 -42.05
CA ILE A 7 12.96 -13.70 -40.99
C ILE A 7 13.64 -13.57 -39.63
N LYS A 8 14.96 -13.81 -39.54
CA LYS A 8 15.73 -13.65 -38.30
C LYS A 8 15.87 -12.19 -37.88
N LEU A 9 15.97 -11.26 -38.83
CA LEU A 9 16.05 -9.82 -38.54
C LEU A 9 14.70 -9.26 -38.04
N LEU A 10 13.58 -9.75 -38.59
CA LEU A 10 12.22 -9.39 -38.14
C LEU A 10 11.87 -9.98 -36.76
N LEU A 11 12.35 -11.17 -36.43
CA LEU A 11 12.24 -11.71 -35.07
C LEU A 11 13.12 -10.94 -34.07
N ALA A 12 14.32 -10.52 -34.47
CA ALA A 12 15.18 -9.71 -33.60
C ALA A 12 14.57 -8.33 -33.32
N LEU A 13 13.95 -7.67 -34.31
CA LEU A 13 13.31 -6.37 -34.13
C LEU A 13 12.03 -6.44 -33.28
N THR A 14 11.25 -7.52 -33.39
CA THR A 14 10.02 -7.69 -32.59
C THR A 14 10.32 -8.05 -31.13
N ILE A 15 11.45 -8.72 -30.85
CA ILE A 15 11.89 -9.00 -29.47
C ILE A 15 12.51 -7.76 -28.82
N THR A 16 13.15 -6.85 -29.57
CA THR A 16 13.64 -5.59 -28.99
C THR A 16 12.55 -4.56 -28.69
N LEU A 17 11.37 -4.65 -29.33
CA LEU A 17 10.28 -3.67 -29.14
C LEU A 17 9.22 -4.11 -28.12
N THR A 18 9.34 -5.30 -27.54
CA THR A 18 8.42 -5.82 -26.50
C THR A 18 9.00 -5.77 -25.09
N VAL A 19 10.14 -5.10 -24.89
CA VAL A 19 10.49 -4.53 -23.57
C VAL A 19 9.88 -3.13 -23.47
N LEU A 20 8.59 -3.02 -23.80
CA LEU A 20 7.75 -2.05 -23.13
C LEU A 20 7.78 -2.47 -21.67
N VAL A 21 8.71 -1.88 -20.92
CA VAL A 21 8.62 -1.85 -19.47
C VAL A 21 7.19 -1.39 -19.22
N ALA A 22 6.33 -2.29 -18.76
CA ALA A 22 4.98 -1.95 -18.36
C ALA A 22 5.16 -1.05 -17.13
N TRP A 23 5.42 0.23 -17.37
CA TRP A 23 5.18 1.28 -16.41
C TRP A 23 3.69 1.23 -16.25
N SER A 24 3.21 0.37 -15.35
CA SER A 24 1.84 0.49 -14.87
C SER A 24 1.69 1.96 -14.52
N THR A 25 0.63 2.62 -14.94
CA THR A 25 0.30 3.93 -14.40
C THR A 25 -0.27 3.67 -13.02
N SER A 26 0.13 4.46 -12.01
CA SER A 26 -0.63 4.40 -10.76
C SER A 26 -2.01 4.98 -11.04
N THR A 27 -3.06 4.38 -10.49
CA THR A 27 -4.40 4.95 -10.62
C THR A 27 -4.76 5.82 -9.43
N THR A 28 -4.06 5.68 -8.30
CA THR A 28 -4.24 6.47 -7.08
C THR A 28 -3.09 7.44 -6.79
N VAL A 29 -3.38 8.50 -6.02
CA VAL A 29 -2.39 9.43 -5.45
C VAL A 29 -1.35 8.68 -4.64
N CYS A 30 -1.77 7.78 -3.77
CA CYS A 30 -0.80 7.07 -2.94
C CYS A 30 -0.02 6.02 -3.72
N GLY A 31 -0.60 5.38 -4.72
CA GLY A 31 0.17 4.53 -5.62
C GLY A 31 1.20 5.31 -6.44
N GLU A 32 0.92 6.57 -6.79
CA GLU A 32 1.85 7.43 -7.53
C GLU A 32 2.98 7.92 -6.62
N TRP A 33 2.63 8.39 -5.42
CA TRP A 33 3.58 8.70 -4.35
C TRP A 33 4.52 7.52 -4.10
N TYR A 34 3.95 6.34 -3.95
CA TYR A 34 4.67 5.10 -3.72
C TYR A 34 5.65 4.77 -4.86
N LYS A 35 5.23 4.94 -6.13
CA LYS A 35 6.14 4.79 -7.28
C LYS A 35 7.30 5.78 -7.20
N LYS A 36 6.98 7.07 -7.09
CA LYS A 36 7.94 8.18 -7.17
C LYS A 36 8.94 8.16 -6.02
N LYS A 37 8.49 7.83 -4.80
CA LYS A 37 9.31 7.87 -3.59
C LYS A 37 9.99 6.55 -3.27
N LEU A 38 9.32 5.42 -3.51
CA LEU A 38 9.77 4.11 -3.00
C LEU A 38 10.27 3.17 -4.09
N GLN A 39 9.80 3.30 -5.33
CA GLN A 39 10.32 2.49 -6.46
C GLN A 39 11.46 3.16 -7.22
N ALA A 40 11.55 4.50 -7.21
CA ALA A 40 12.62 5.24 -7.90
C ALA A 40 14.03 4.98 -7.34
N GLY A 41 14.15 4.45 -6.12
CA GLY A 41 15.43 4.11 -5.47
C GLY A 41 15.91 2.66 -5.62
N ASN A 42 15.11 1.76 -6.22
CA ASN A 42 15.48 0.35 -6.37
C ASN A 42 15.13 -0.16 -7.77
N LYS A 43 16.14 -0.37 -8.62
CA LYS A 43 16.04 -1.29 -9.76
C LYS A 43 15.56 -2.64 -9.21
N LEU A 44 14.31 -2.98 -9.48
CA LEU A 44 13.76 -4.31 -9.22
C LEU A 44 14.61 -5.32 -10.00
N ARG A 45 15.58 -5.93 -9.32
CA ARG A 45 16.25 -7.13 -9.80
C ARG A 45 15.21 -8.23 -9.81
N MET A 46 14.51 -8.36 -10.92
CA MET A 46 13.66 -9.51 -11.24
C MET A 46 14.55 -10.75 -11.22
N ARG A 47 14.80 -11.34 -10.04
CA ARG A 47 15.17 -12.74 -9.97
C ARG A 47 13.86 -13.51 -10.12
N ALA A 48 13.66 -14.06 -11.31
CA ALA A 48 12.79 -15.21 -11.47
C ALA A 48 13.33 -16.29 -10.53
N VAL A 49 12.74 -16.40 -9.34
CA VAL A 49 12.92 -17.56 -8.48
C VAL A 49 11.54 -18.16 -8.31
N LEU A 50 11.29 -19.22 -9.07
CA LEU A 50 10.38 -20.28 -8.70
C LEU A 50 10.90 -20.89 -7.39
N ALA A 51 10.61 -20.22 -6.27
CA ALA A 51 10.76 -20.77 -4.95
C ALA A 51 9.49 -20.40 -4.19
N LYS A 52 8.89 -21.43 -3.59
CA LYS A 52 7.80 -21.37 -2.61
C LYS A 52 8.03 -20.14 -1.72
N ARG A 53 7.33 -19.05 -2.01
CA ARG A 53 7.68 -17.72 -1.52
C ARG A 53 7.35 -17.66 -0.03
N GLU A 54 8.35 -17.87 0.81
CA GLU A 54 8.25 -17.47 2.22
C GLU A 54 7.68 -16.04 2.27
N GLN A 55 6.76 -15.81 3.19
CA GLN A 55 6.20 -14.47 3.41
C GLN A 55 7.37 -13.53 3.66
N PHE A 56 7.54 -12.54 2.79
CA PHE A 56 8.60 -11.54 2.86
C PHE A 56 8.71 -10.98 4.30
N ARG A 57 9.77 -11.34 5.02
CA ARG A 57 10.08 -10.84 6.39
C ARG A 57 10.96 -9.59 6.38
N GLY A 58 11.17 -8.97 5.21
CA GLY A 58 11.97 -7.74 5.08
C GLY A 58 11.25 -6.50 5.60
N PRO A 59 11.98 -5.36 5.69
CA PRO A 59 11.39 -4.08 6.09
C PRO A 59 10.28 -3.67 5.10
N GLY A 60 9.21 -3.08 5.62
CA GLY A 60 8.15 -2.49 4.78
C GLY A 60 8.69 -1.30 4.03
N ARG A 61 8.19 -1.04 2.82
CA ARG A 61 8.64 0.11 2.02
C ARG A 61 7.97 1.41 2.46
N ILE A 62 6.77 1.33 3.04
CA ILE A 62 6.07 2.51 3.54
C ILE A 62 6.56 2.80 4.94
N LEU A 63 7.19 3.96 5.13
CA LEU A 63 7.77 4.39 6.41
C LEU A 63 6.69 5.07 7.25
N GLY A 64 6.17 4.39 8.28
CA GLY A 64 5.16 4.98 9.17
C GLY A 64 5.69 6.22 9.91
N LYS A 65 7.01 6.25 10.17
CA LYS A 65 7.72 7.41 10.75
C LYS A 65 7.67 8.69 9.91
N SER A 66 7.34 8.60 8.62
CA SER A 66 7.11 9.79 7.79
C SER A 66 5.78 10.47 8.12
N SER A 67 4.90 9.82 8.88
CA SER A 67 3.67 10.43 9.37
C SER A 67 3.84 11.03 10.76
N THR A 68 3.28 12.22 10.94
CA THR A 68 3.07 12.82 12.27
C THR A 68 1.81 12.30 12.96
N ILE A 69 0.97 11.54 12.24
CA ILE A 69 -0.22 10.87 12.77
C ILE A 69 0.16 9.47 13.22
N ARG A 70 -0.08 9.20 14.50
CA ARG A 70 0.14 7.89 15.09
C ARG A 70 -0.96 6.92 14.68
N THR A 71 -0.60 5.65 14.61
CA THR A 71 -1.56 4.58 14.37
C THR A 71 -2.45 4.44 15.60
N THR A 72 -3.77 4.49 15.38
CA THR A 72 -4.79 4.18 16.39
C THR A 72 -5.67 3.02 15.91
N TRP A 73 -6.60 2.56 16.74
CA TRP A 73 -7.59 1.58 16.31
C TRP A 73 -8.87 2.22 15.77
N VAL A 74 -9.41 1.66 14.68
CA VAL A 74 -10.68 2.05 14.09
C VAL A 74 -11.85 1.33 14.76
N LYS A 75 -13.01 1.99 14.82
CA LYS A 75 -14.25 1.38 15.30
C LYS A 75 -14.73 0.33 14.30
N PRO A 76 -15.31 -0.80 14.76
CA PRO A 76 -15.88 -1.81 13.88
C PRO A 76 -17.10 -1.28 13.12
N GLY A 77 -17.37 -1.83 11.94
CA GLY A 77 -18.50 -1.39 11.11
C GLY A 77 -18.41 -1.86 9.66
N LEU A 78 -19.38 -1.43 8.86
CA LEU A 78 -19.39 -1.61 7.40
C LEU A 78 -18.37 -0.64 6.78
N GLY A 79 -17.25 -1.17 6.30
CA GLY A 79 -16.20 -0.37 5.69
C GLY A 79 -16.45 -0.03 4.22
N ALA A 80 -15.66 0.90 3.69
CA ALA A 80 -15.60 1.28 2.28
C ALA A 80 -15.36 0.10 1.31
N CYS A 81 -14.89 -1.03 1.83
CA CYS A 81 -14.73 -2.27 1.08
C CYS A 81 -16.01 -3.11 0.93
N GLY A 82 -17.16 -2.63 1.43
CA GLY A 82 -18.45 -3.30 1.28
C GLY A 82 -18.60 -4.55 2.14
N PHE A 83 -17.84 -4.65 3.24
CA PHE A 83 -18.00 -5.70 4.23
C PHE A 83 -17.85 -5.17 5.65
N THR A 84 -18.52 -5.83 6.58
CA THR A 84 -18.44 -5.50 8.01
C THR A 84 -17.20 -6.15 8.63
N TYR A 85 -16.43 -5.37 9.38
CA TYR A 85 -15.35 -5.86 10.23
C TYR A 85 -15.66 -5.61 11.70
N THR A 86 -15.12 -6.48 12.55
CA THR A 86 -15.30 -6.46 14.01
C THR A 86 -14.00 -6.09 14.71
N ASP A 87 -14.04 -5.89 16.03
CA ASP A 87 -12.85 -5.65 16.84
C ASP A 87 -11.81 -6.78 16.75
N ASP A 88 -12.26 -8.01 16.47
CA ASP A 88 -11.42 -9.20 16.30
C ASP A 88 -10.82 -9.35 14.90
N SER A 89 -11.33 -8.57 13.93
CA SER A 89 -10.83 -8.61 12.56
C SER A 89 -9.40 -8.07 12.53
N LYS A 90 -8.45 -8.79 11.95
CA LYS A 90 -7.08 -8.28 11.76
C LYS A 90 -6.96 -7.47 10.48
N GLY A 91 -6.58 -6.21 10.59
CA GLY A 91 -6.41 -5.36 9.44
C GLY A 91 -6.29 -3.90 9.74
N ALA A 92 -6.55 -3.12 8.71
CA ALA A 92 -6.34 -1.70 8.73
C ALA A 92 -7.28 -0.94 7.81
N CYS A 93 -7.47 0.31 8.17
CA CYS A 93 -8.06 1.34 7.39
C CYS A 93 -6.96 2.15 6.69
N LEU A 94 -7.05 2.32 5.39
CA LEU A 94 -6.07 3.06 4.59
C LEU A 94 -6.58 4.47 4.30
N TRP A 95 -5.69 5.41 4.01
CA TRP A 95 -6.13 6.78 3.74
C TRP A 95 -7.06 6.88 2.53
N THR A 96 -8.15 7.65 2.65
CA THR A 96 -9.06 7.94 1.54
C THR A 96 -8.56 9.06 0.63
N GLY A 97 -7.55 9.81 1.06
CA GLY A 97 -7.15 11.06 0.41
C GLY A 97 -8.04 12.24 0.80
N LEU A 98 -9.02 12.04 1.69
CA LEU A 98 -9.75 13.14 2.29
C LEU A 98 -8.81 13.99 3.14
N ASN A 99 -9.13 15.28 3.22
CA ASN A 99 -8.37 16.27 3.96
C ASN A 99 -6.93 16.46 3.47
N MET A 100 -6.66 16.19 2.19
CA MET A 100 -5.40 16.57 1.55
C MET A 100 -5.19 18.10 1.60
N ASP A 101 -3.96 18.53 1.84
CA ASP A 101 -3.53 19.94 1.83
C ASP A 101 -3.32 20.51 0.42
N SER A 102 -3.26 19.64 -0.59
CA SER A 102 -3.16 19.98 -2.00
C SER A 102 -4.41 19.56 -2.79
N PRO A 103 -4.66 20.18 -3.97
CA PRO A 103 -5.66 19.68 -4.90
C PRO A 103 -5.36 18.24 -5.35
N LEU A 104 -6.42 17.47 -5.64
CA LEU A 104 -6.28 16.13 -6.21
C LEU A 104 -5.52 16.21 -7.55
N PRO A 105 -4.36 15.53 -7.70
CA PRO A 105 -3.63 15.51 -8.95
C PRO A 105 -4.48 14.96 -10.10
N LYS A 106 -4.39 15.61 -11.27
CA LYS A 106 -5.19 15.27 -12.45
C LYS A 106 -4.95 13.82 -12.88
N GLY A 107 -6.03 13.08 -13.10
CA GLY A 107 -5.98 11.70 -13.59
C GLY A 107 -5.70 10.65 -12.52
N LEU A 108 -5.63 11.03 -11.24
CA LEU A 108 -5.50 10.11 -10.12
C LEU A 108 -6.76 10.08 -9.26
N SER A 109 -7.06 8.93 -8.68
CA SER A 109 -8.00 8.81 -7.58
C SER A 109 -7.36 9.12 -6.24
N SER A 110 -8.18 9.51 -5.27
CA SER A 110 -7.71 9.94 -3.96
C SER A 110 -7.21 8.76 -3.09
N GLY A 111 -6.16 9.01 -2.32
CA GLY A 111 -5.69 8.13 -1.25
C GLY A 111 -5.22 6.75 -1.70
N TRP A 112 -5.32 5.78 -0.79
CA TRP A 112 -5.09 4.36 -1.02
C TRP A 112 -6.37 3.58 -1.26
N LEU A 113 -7.47 3.97 -0.61
CA LEU A 113 -8.71 3.21 -0.60
C LEU A 113 -9.91 4.13 -0.39
N THR A 114 -10.87 4.08 -1.31
CA THR A 114 -12.18 4.71 -1.16
C THR A 114 -13.27 3.74 -1.60
N GLY A 115 -14.54 4.04 -1.30
CA GLY A 115 -15.67 3.25 -1.79
C GLY A 115 -15.75 3.22 -3.33
N ALA A 116 -15.35 4.31 -4.01
CA ALA A 116 -15.29 4.38 -5.47
C ALA A 116 -14.05 3.67 -6.05
N HIS A 117 -12.99 3.50 -5.25
CA HIS A 117 -11.74 2.86 -5.66
C HIS A 117 -11.35 1.72 -4.69
N PRO A 118 -12.11 0.62 -4.66
CA PRO A 118 -11.95 -0.46 -3.70
C PRO A 118 -10.82 -1.44 -4.06
N LYS A 119 -9.95 -1.11 -5.03
CA LYS A 119 -8.95 -2.04 -5.57
C LYS A 119 -7.95 -2.56 -4.54
N ASN A 120 -7.75 -1.83 -3.44
CA ASN A 120 -6.89 -2.26 -2.35
C ASN A 120 -7.62 -3.06 -1.25
N CYS A 121 -8.95 -3.19 -1.32
CA CYS A 121 -9.73 -3.97 -0.38
C CYS A 121 -9.27 -5.42 -0.29
N LYS A 122 -9.28 -5.97 0.93
CA LYS A 122 -8.91 -7.36 1.27
C LYS A 122 -7.45 -7.72 0.94
N ARG A 123 -6.65 -6.79 0.41
CA ARG A 123 -5.23 -7.04 0.19
C ARG A 123 -4.53 -7.25 1.51
N GLU A 124 -3.63 -8.21 1.54
CA GLU A 124 -2.86 -8.54 2.72
C GLU A 124 -1.80 -7.47 3.00
N LEU A 125 -1.72 -7.08 4.26
CA LEU A 125 -0.82 -6.08 4.79
C LEU A 125 0.09 -6.72 5.84
N PHE A 126 1.23 -6.10 6.06
CA PHE A 126 2.04 -6.28 7.25
C PHE A 126 2.43 -4.92 7.81
N ILE A 127 2.61 -4.87 9.13
CA ILE A 127 2.98 -3.67 9.88
C ILE A 127 4.06 -4.09 10.87
N ASN A 128 5.18 -3.37 10.85
CA ASN A 128 6.31 -3.60 11.74
C ASN A 128 6.38 -2.47 12.78
N ARG A 129 6.62 -2.84 14.02
CA ARG A 129 6.89 -1.94 15.13
C ARG A 129 7.89 -2.61 16.09
N LYS A 130 9.07 -2.03 16.23
CA LYS A 130 10.22 -2.65 16.93
C LYS A 130 10.42 -4.07 16.38
N ASP A 131 10.50 -5.05 17.26
CA ASP A 131 10.64 -6.47 16.90
C ASP A 131 9.29 -7.18 16.67
N ILE A 132 8.19 -6.43 16.66
CA ILE A 132 6.83 -6.96 16.47
C ILE A 132 6.39 -6.76 15.03
N ARG A 133 5.77 -7.80 14.46
CA ARG A 133 5.12 -7.76 13.16
C ARG A 133 3.67 -8.20 13.29
N ALA A 134 2.75 -7.31 12.95
CA ALA A 134 1.34 -7.63 12.81
C ALA A 134 0.99 -7.82 11.34
N GLU A 135 0.01 -8.69 11.07
CA GLU A 135 -0.48 -8.95 9.73
C GLU A 135 -2.00 -8.85 9.69
N GLY A 136 -2.54 -8.44 8.55
CA GLY A 136 -3.96 -8.26 8.39
C GLY A 136 -4.33 -7.94 6.95
N ARG A 137 -5.49 -7.33 6.76
CA ARG A 137 -5.97 -6.91 5.43
C ARG A 137 -6.35 -5.44 5.43
N ALA A 138 -6.37 -4.82 4.26
CA ALA A 138 -7.04 -3.54 4.08
C ALA A 138 -8.56 -3.76 4.15
N LEU A 139 -9.20 -3.18 5.16
CA LEU A 139 -10.61 -3.39 5.48
C LEU A 139 -11.48 -2.17 5.13
N ASP A 140 -10.89 -0.98 5.18
CA ASP A 140 -11.66 0.26 5.13
C ASP A 140 -10.82 1.44 4.62
N GLY A 141 -11.48 2.56 4.34
CA GLY A 141 -10.89 3.85 3.99
C GLY A 141 -11.18 4.90 5.06
N CYS A 142 -10.14 5.57 5.57
CA CYS A 142 -10.25 6.56 6.64
C CYS A 142 -9.69 7.92 6.21
N PRO A 143 -10.27 9.03 6.69
CA PRO A 143 -9.76 10.38 6.42
C PRO A 143 -8.51 10.71 7.25
N PHE A 144 -8.25 9.99 8.34
CA PHE A 144 -7.17 10.19 9.33
C PHE A 144 -7.19 11.50 10.13
N SER A 145 -7.98 12.48 9.70
CA SER A 145 -8.36 13.64 10.49
C SER A 145 -9.61 14.25 9.88
N ASP A 146 -10.45 14.92 10.67
CA ASP A 146 -11.60 15.68 10.15
C ASP A 146 -11.28 17.17 9.94
N THR A 147 -10.21 17.68 10.57
CA THR A 147 -9.87 19.11 10.60
C THR A 147 -8.45 19.39 10.10
N LYS A 148 -7.51 18.48 10.36
CA LYS A 148 -6.11 18.64 9.94
C LYS A 148 -5.98 18.35 8.46
N LYS A 149 -5.35 19.27 7.73
CA LYS A 149 -4.91 19.04 6.36
C LYS A 149 -3.65 18.17 6.35
N LEU A 150 -3.61 17.17 5.48
CA LEU A 150 -2.55 16.17 5.40
C LEU A 150 -1.81 16.33 4.09
N SER A 151 -0.49 16.36 4.16
CA SER A 151 0.34 16.18 2.98
C SER A 151 0.12 14.78 2.40
N ILE A 152 0.40 14.62 1.10
CA ILE A 152 0.36 13.31 0.44
C ILE A 152 1.26 12.31 1.17
N GLU A 153 2.44 12.73 1.63
CA GLU A 153 3.38 11.85 2.34
C GLU A 153 2.84 11.42 3.69
N GLU A 154 2.29 12.33 4.50
CA GLU A 154 1.66 11.97 5.77
C GLU A 154 0.48 11.02 5.56
N GLY A 155 -0.44 11.37 4.66
CA GLY A 155 -1.63 10.56 4.42
C GLY A 155 -1.29 9.17 3.88
N CYS A 156 -0.38 9.07 2.91
CA CYS A 156 -0.02 7.79 2.30
C CYS A 156 0.92 6.93 3.17
N SER A 157 1.60 7.51 4.15
CA SER A 157 2.41 6.76 5.13
C SER A 157 1.65 6.39 6.41
N THR A 158 0.53 7.05 6.70
CA THR A 158 -0.32 6.74 7.85
C THR A 158 -1.13 5.47 7.62
N ILE A 159 -1.41 4.75 8.71
CA ILE A 159 -2.38 3.66 8.74
C ILE A 159 -3.08 3.65 10.10
N TRP A 160 -4.40 3.48 10.09
CA TRP A 160 -5.15 3.14 11.30
C TRP A 160 -5.49 1.66 11.25
N VAL A 161 -5.43 0.98 12.38
CA VAL A 161 -5.54 -0.49 12.45
C VAL A 161 -6.83 -0.90 13.14
N THR A 162 -7.23 -2.16 13.13
CA THR A 162 -8.33 -2.60 14.00
C THR A 162 -7.85 -2.77 15.45
N ARG A 163 -8.79 -2.96 16.38
CA ARG A 163 -8.44 -3.23 17.79
C ARG A 163 -7.54 -4.45 17.93
N ALA A 164 -7.85 -5.57 17.26
CA ALA A 164 -7.01 -6.76 17.26
C ALA A 164 -5.58 -6.48 16.75
N THR A 165 -5.44 -5.73 15.66
CA THR A 165 -4.12 -5.41 15.10
C THR A 165 -3.35 -4.39 15.95
N PHE A 166 -4.05 -3.46 16.62
CA PHE A 166 -3.43 -2.55 17.60
C PHE A 166 -2.82 -3.32 18.78
N ILE A 167 -3.58 -4.28 19.34
CA ILE A 167 -3.10 -5.16 20.42
C ILE A 167 -1.89 -5.98 19.96
N GLU A 168 -1.96 -6.54 18.75
CA GLU A 168 -0.86 -7.33 18.18
C GLU A 168 0.43 -6.52 18.02
N LEU A 169 0.33 -5.21 17.74
CA LEU A 169 1.46 -4.28 17.70
C LEU A 169 1.98 -3.86 19.09
N GLY A 170 1.40 -4.42 20.16
CA GLY A 170 1.77 -4.13 21.54
C GLY A 170 1.12 -2.85 22.10
N GLY A 171 0.03 -2.39 21.49
CA GLY A 171 -0.82 -1.36 22.08
C GLY A 171 -1.75 -1.96 23.14
N ASP A 172 -2.07 -1.19 24.17
CA ASP A 172 -3.02 -1.60 25.21
C ASP A 172 -4.25 -0.69 25.22
N PRO A 173 -5.41 -1.16 24.71
CA PRO A 173 -6.64 -0.38 24.71
C PRO A 173 -7.13 0.06 26.10
N LYS A 174 -6.63 -0.55 27.19
CA LYS A 174 -7.00 -0.21 28.57
C LYS A 174 -6.08 0.82 29.22
N SER A 175 -4.91 1.06 28.64
CA SER A 175 -3.88 1.95 29.20
C SER A 175 -4.22 3.45 29.11
N GLY A 176 -5.29 3.80 28.38
CA GLY A 176 -5.59 5.19 28.00
C GLY A 176 -4.74 5.72 26.83
N VAL A 177 -3.69 5.00 26.44
CA VAL A 177 -2.92 5.30 25.22
C VAL A 177 -3.64 4.71 24.02
N THR A 178 -4.25 5.59 23.22
CA THR A 178 -5.02 5.19 22.03
C THR A 178 -4.17 5.13 20.75
N GLU A 179 -2.91 5.53 20.83
CA GLU A 179 -2.05 5.77 19.68
C GLU A 179 -0.66 5.17 19.87
N ILE A 180 -0.12 4.56 18.82
CA ILE A 180 1.24 4.01 18.80
C ILE A 180 1.99 4.42 17.54
N ASP A 181 3.29 4.64 17.70
CA ASP A 181 4.22 4.78 16.58
C ASP A 181 4.48 3.41 15.94
N ILE A 182 4.46 3.33 14.62
CA ILE A 182 4.85 2.17 13.83
C ILE A 182 6.10 2.51 13.00
N ASP A 183 6.94 1.52 12.70
CA ASP A 183 8.15 1.77 11.91
C ASP A 183 7.85 1.77 10.42
N THR A 184 7.26 0.68 9.93
CA THR A 184 6.97 0.47 8.52
C THR A 184 5.70 -0.34 8.33
N TRP A 185 5.06 -0.20 7.17
CA TRP A 185 4.03 -1.13 6.71
C TRP A 185 4.14 -1.34 5.20
N ASP A 186 3.47 -2.38 4.69
CA ASP A 186 3.38 -2.60 3.25
C ASP A 186 2.31 -3.65 2.92
N PHE A 187 2.01 -3.77 1.63
CA PHE A 187 1.26 -4.90 1.09
C PHE A 187 2.18 -6.12 0.91
N LYS A 188 1.76 -7.30 1.41
CA LYS A 188 2.57 -8.54 1.36
C LYS A 188 2.99 -8.95 -0.07
N LYS A 189 2.17 -8.63 -1.07
CA LYS A 189 2.44 -8.93 -2.50
C LYS A 189 2.96 -7.72 -3.30
N GLY A 190 3.43 -6.65 -2.65
CA GLY A 190 3.72 -5.39 -3.34
C GLY A 190 4.95 -5.36 -4.27
N GLY A 191 5.53 -6.51 -4.64
CA GLY A 191 6.62 -6.61 -5.63
C GLY A 191 6.18 -6.51 -7.09
N GLN A 192 4.87 -6.44 -7.36
CA GLN A 192 4.30 -6.27 -8.70
C GLN A 192 3.34 -5.09 -8.67
N ASN A 193 3.70 -4.01 -9.36
CA ASN A 193 2.96 -2.74 -9.44
C ASN A 193 2.84 -2.00 -8.10
N PRO A 194 2.69 -0.66 -8.10
CA PRO A 194 2.23 -0.01 -6.89
C PRO A 194 0.88 -0.60 -6.51
N PRO A 195 0.49 -0.48 -5.24
CA PRO A 195 -0.89 -0.72 -4.89
C PRO A 195 -1.75 0.24 -5.73
N ASN A 196 -2.71 -0.31 -6.48
CA ASN A 196 -3.41 0.37 -7.59
C ASN A 196 -3.74 1.84 -7.34
#